data_AF-A0A816GM64-F1
#
_entry.id   AF-A0A816GM64-F1
#
_cell.length_a   1.000
_cell.length_b   1.000
_cell.length_c   1.000
_cell.angle_alpha   90.00
_cell.angle_beta   90.00
_cell.angle_gamma   90.00
#
_symmetry.space_group_name_H-M   'P 1'
#
loop_
_entity.id
_entity.type
_entity.pdbx_description
1 polymer ?
#
loop_
_entity_poly.entity_id
_entity_poly.type
_entity_poly.pdbx_seq_one_letter_code
_entity_poly.pdbx_strand_id
1 'polypeptide(L)'
;MEARSGVKSNCSLWTSLFADNGVVNSPVGDTPIVGTEAIRRHCDQWNQLLGPQGNGWYPHDLWSGNNMVAFTATIRAVNEGGCTVNLQGIITLEFNDQ
;
A
#
# COMPACT_ATOMS: atom_id res chain seq x y z
N MET A 1 -19.85 15.70 -8.27
CA MET A 1 -18.54 15.25 -7.77
C MET A 1 -18.43 13.78 -8.08
N GLU A 2 -17.63 13.41 -9.08
CA GLU A 2 -17.35 12.00 -9.36
C GLU A 2 -16.56 11.44 -8.17
N ALA A 3 -17.05 10.35 -7.56
CA ALA A 3 -16.28 9.63 -6.58
C ALA A 3 -15.02 9.11 -7.29
N ARG A 4 -13.84 9.63 -6.94
CA ARG A 4 -12.58 9.06 -7.44
C ARG A 4 -12.58 7.58 -7.08
N SER A 5 -12.49 6.71 -8.09
CA SER A 5 -12.32 5.29 -7.85
C SER A 5 -10.98 5.07 -7.14
N GLY A 6 -10.99 4.46 -5.97
CA GLY A 6 -9.77 4.13 -5.24
C GLY A 6 -8.83 3.27 -6.09
N VAL A 7 -7.52 3.54 -5.99
CA VAL A 7 -6.52 2.81 -6.77
C VAL A 7 -6.22 1.47 -6.09
N LYS A 8 -6.14 0.40 -6.88
CA LYS A 8 -5.63 -0.90 -6.42
C LYS A 8 -4.13 -0.98 -6.64
N SER A 9 -3.44 -1.68 -5.73
CA SER A 9 -2.00 -1.87 -5.89
C SER A 9 -1.71 -2.76 -7.09
N ASN A 10 -0.78 -2.36 -7.95
CA ASN A 10 -0.23 -3.28 -8.94
C ASN A 10 0.81 -4.16 -8.24
N CYS A 11 0.38 -5.33 -7.77
CA CYS A 11 1.24 -6.18 -6.93
C CYS A 11 2.47 -6.71 -7.66
N SER A 12 2.41 -6.90 -8.98
CA SER A 12 3.58 -7.30 -9.77
C SER A 12 4.63 -6.18 -9.83
N LEU A 13 4.22 -4.96 -10.17
CA LEU A 13 5.13 -3.81 -10.22
C LEU A 13 5.63 -3.42 -8.83
N TRP A 14 4.76 -3.48 -7.83
CA TRP A 14 5.13 -3.24 -6.44
C TRP A 14 6.27 -4.18 -6.01
N THR A 15 6.13 -5.48 -6.26
CA THR A 15 7.15 -6.46 -5.85
C THR A 15 8.45 -6.35 -6.63
N SER A 16 8.42 -5.84 -7.87
CA SER A 16 9.65 -5.62 -8.63
C SER A 16 10.52 -4.48 -8.10
N LEU A 17 10.03 -3.67 -7.16
CA LEU A 17 10.82 -2.64 -6.49
C LEU A 17 11.73 -3.18 -5.37
N PHE A 18 11.53 -4.44 -4.96
CA PHE A 18 12.25 -5.02 -3.84
C PHE A 18 13.37 -5.95 -4.30
N ALA A 19 14.49 -5.93 -3.59
CA ALA A 19 15.48 -7.01 -3.65
C ALA A 19 14.89 -8.32 -3.10
N ASP A 20 15.54 -9.45 -3.36
CA ASP A 20 15.07 -10.78 -2.92
C ASP A 20 14.83 -10.87 -1.41
N ASN A 21 15.58 -10.09 -0.62
CA ASN A 21 15.48 -9.97 0.83
C ASN A 21 14.75 -8.69 1.31
N GLY A 22 14.02 -8.02 0.42
CA GLY A 22 13.29 -6.80 0.76
C GLY A 22 12.32 -6.98 1.92
N VAL A 23 12.09 -5.90 2.67
CA VAL A 23 11.30 -5.90 3.90
C VAL A 23 10.19 -4.86 3.82
N VAL A 24 8.98 -5.25 4.19
CA VAL A 24 7.86 -4.33 4.44
C VAL A 24 7.54 -4.37 5.93
N ASN A 25 7.66 -3.20 6.56
CA ASN A 25 7.26 -2.97 7.95
C ASN A 25 5.88 -2.31 7.96
N SER A 26 4.91 -2.96 8.60
CA SER A 26 3.58 -2.40 8.83
C SER A 26 3.49 -1.90 10.26
N PRO A 27 2.92 -0.71 10.53
CA PRO A 27 2.62 -0.27 11.89
C PRO A 27 1.48 -1.09 12.52
N VAL A 28 0.79 -1.90 11.71
CA VAL A 28 -0.25 -2.83 12.15
C VAL A 28 0.27 -4.26 11.97
N GLY A 29 0.46 -4.96 13.10
CA GLY A 29 1.07 -6.29 13.16
C GLY A 29 2.53 -6.24 13.65
N ASP A 30 2.95 -7.27 14.38
CA ASP A 30 4.26 -7.27 15.06
C ASP A 30 5.39 -7.88 14.23
N THR A 31 5.08 -8.50 13.09
CA THR A 31 6.06 -9.28 12.30
C THR A 31 6.31 -8.63 10.95
N PRO A 32 7.57 -8.28 10.62
CA PRO A 32 7.96 -7.80 9.29
C PRO A 32 7.65 -8.82 8.18
N ILE A 33 7.32 -8.32 7.00
CA ILE A 33 7.07 -9.14 5.81
C ILE A 33 8.36 -9.15 5.00
N VAL A 34 8.98 -10.32 4.88
CA VAL A 34 10.33 -10.46 4.30
C VAL A 34 10.27 -11.31 3.03
N GLY A 35 10.90 -10.80 1.97
CA GLY A 35 11.06 -11.47 0.68
C GLY A 35 9.93 -11.16 -0.32
N THR A 36 10.30 -11.13 -1.59
CA THR A 36 9.43 -10.67 -2.70
C THR A 36 8.11 -11.43 -2.79
N GLU A 37 8.12 -12.75 -2.60
CA GLU A 37 6.91 -13.57 -2.63
C GLU A 37 5.97 -13.31 -1.44
N ALA A 38 6.51 -13.09 -0.23
CA ALA A 38 5.69 -12.74 0.92
C ALA A 38 5.06 -11.34 0.76
N ILE A 39 5.83 -10.39 0.23
CA ILE A 39 5.37 -9.03 -0.09
C ILE A 39 4.27 -9.08 -1.15
N ARG A 40 4.42 -9.93 -2.18
CA ARG A 40 3.40 -10.12 -3.22
C ARG A 40 2.08 -10.59 -2.63
N ARG A 41 2.13 -11.68 -1.86
CA ARG A 41 0.93 -12.23 -1.20
C ARG A 41 0.25 -11.21 -0.30
N HIS A 42 1.03 -10.41 0.44
CA HIS A 42 0.47 -9.36 1.28
C HIS A 42 -0.24 -8.27 0.46
N CYS A 43 0.35 -7.86 -0.66
CA CYS A 43 -0.28 -6.92 -1.58
C CYS A 43 -1.60 -7.47 -2.15
N ASP A 44 -1.62 -8.74 -2.58
CA ASP A 44 -2.82 -9.39 -3.11
C ASP A 44 -3.93 -9.49 -2.05
N GLN A 45 -3.57 -9.77 -0.79
CA GLN A 45 -4.51 -9.76 0.34
C GLN A 45 -5.18 -8.39 0.52
N TRP A 46 -4.42 -7.29 0.45
CA TRP A 46 -4.99 -5.95 0.51
C TRP A 46 -5.94 -5.67 -0.65
N ASN A 47 -5.58 -6.06 -1.87
CA ASN A 47 -6.47 -5.90 -3.02
C ASN A 47 -7.77 -6.69 -2.86
N GLN A 48 -7.71 -7.91 -2.32
CA GLN A 48 -8.89 -8.71 -2.01
C GLN A 48 -9.76 -8.06 -0.93
N LEU A 49 -9.16 -7.60 0.17
CA LEU A 49 -9.87 -6.89 1.25
C LEU A 49 -10.57 -5.63 0.76
N LEU A 50 -9.93 -4.90 -0.15
CA LEU A 50 -10.51 -3.69 -0.71
C LEU A 50 -11.61 -4.01 -1.73
N GLY A 51 -11.67 -5.21 -2.33
CA GLY A 51 -12.77 -5.63 -3.19
C GLY A 51 -13.02 -4.74 -4.43
N PRO A 52 -14.14 -4.90 -5.16
CA PRO A 52 -14.35 -4.24 -6.45
C PRO A 52 -14.95 -2.81 -6.38
N GLN A 53 -15.59 -2.41 -5.27
CA GLN A 53 -16.41 -1.18 -5.21
C GLN A 53 -15.66 -0.02 -4.57
N GLY A 54 -15.29 1.05 -5.30
CA GLY A 54 -14.91 2.38 -4.76
C GLY A 54 -13.78 2.45 -3.71
N ASN A 55 -13.24 1.31 -3.31
CA ASN A 55 -12.34 1.10 -2.21
C ASN A 55 -10.93 1.06 -2.78
N GLY A 56 -9.96 1.58 -2.04
CA GLY A 56 -8.60 1.60 -2.55
C GLY A 56 -7.70 2.54 -1.79
N TRP A 57 -6.53 2.71 -2.38
CA TRP A 57 -5.52 3.66 -1.98
C TRP A 57 -5.80 5.00 -2.66
N TYR A 58 -5.68 6.05 -1.86
CA TYR A 58 -5.76 7.44 -2.28
C TYR A 58 -4.46 8.09 -1.83
N PRO A 59 -3.38 7.95 -2.62
CA PRO A 59 -2.13 8.63 -2.33
C PRO A 59 -2.32 10.14 -2.50
N HIS A 60 -1.67 10.90 -1.63
CA HIS A 60 -1.62 12.36 -1.62
C HIS A 60 -0.16 12.79 -1.66
N ASP A 61 0.14 13.97 -1.12
CA ASP A 61 1.45 14.63 -1.09
C ASP A 61 2.64 13.68 -1.09
N LEU A 62 3.57 13.94 -2.01
CA LEU A 62 4.78 13.17 -2.25
C LEU A 62 5.99 14.00 -1.86
N TRP A 63 6.88 13.39 -1.07
CA TRP A 63 8.19 13.92 -0.73
C TRP A 63 9.27 12.97 -1.23
N SER A 64 10.29 13.52 -1.88
CA SER A 64 11.46 12.78 -2.32
C SER A 64 12.72 13.38 -1.72
N GLY A 65 13.62 12.51 -1.25
CA GLY A 65 14.99 12.80 -0.86
C GLY A 65 15.96 11.94 -1.67
N ASN A 66 17.24 11.96 -1.27
CA ASN A 66 18.30 11.28 -2.02
C ASN A 66 18.08 9.77 -2.17
N ASN A 67 17.64 9.09 -1.10
CA ASN A 67 17.47 7.64 -1.05
C ASN A 67 16.09 7.23 -0.48
N MET A 68 15.15 8.17 -0.41
CA MET A 68 13.87 7.96 0.24
C MET A 68 12.76 8.66 -0.51
N VAL A 69 11.63 7.97 -0.67
CA VAL A 69 10.36 8.56 -1.10
C VAL A 69 9.34 8.31 -0.01
N ALA A 70 8.64 9.35 0.42
CA ALA A 70 7.53 9.25 1.34
C ALA A 70 6.28 9.85 0.71
N PHE A 71 5.12 9.25 0.96
CA PHE A 71 3.85 9.84 0.58
C PHE A 71 2.79 9.56 1.63
N THR A 72 1.88 10.51 1.80
CA THR A 72 0.68 10.26 2.60
C THR A 72 -0.32 9.47 1.77
N ALA A 73 -1.03 8.54 2.39
CA ALA A 73 -2.08 7.79 1.72
C ALA A 73 -3.29 7.64 2.64
N THR A 74 -4.48 7.73 2.04
CA THR A 74 -5.72 7.27 2.68
C THR A 74 -6.12 5.94 2.06
N ILE A 75 -6.35 4.92 2.87
CA ILE A 75 -7.06 3.71 2.48
C ILE A 75 -8.52 3.92 2.83
N ARG A 76 -9.40 3.85 1.83
CA ARG A 76 -10.84 3.88 2.06
C ARG A 76 -11.44 2.53 1.68
N ALA A 77 -12.25 1.99 2.58
CA ALA A 77 -13.07 0.81 2.35
C ALA A 77 -14.52 1.06 2.79
N VAL A 78 -15.48 0.71 1.95
CA VAL A 78 -16.91 0.71 2.21
C VAL A 78 -17.37 -0.73 2.22
N ASN A 79 -18.02 -1.15 3.31
CA ASN A 79 -18.60 -2.49 3.42
C ASN A 79 -20.04 -2.53 2.86
N GLU A 80 -20.63 -3.72 2.78
CA GLU A 80 -22.00 -3.93 2.26
C GLU A 80 -23.08 -3.20 3.07
N GLY A 81 -22.81 -2.92 4.34
CA GLY A 81 -23.68 -2.13 5.22
C GLY A 81 -23.53 -0.61 5.05
N GLY A 82 -22.68 -0.14 4.13
CA GLY A 82 -22.41 1.28 3.90
C GLY A 82 -21.46 1.92 4.93
N CYS A 83 -20.90 1.16 5.87
CA CYS A 83 -19.90 1.67 6.80
C CYS A 83 -18.61 1.97 6.04
N THR A 84 -18.08 3.17 6.23
CA THR A 84 -16.80 3.58 5.65
C THR A 84 -15.71 3.49 6.70
N VAL A 85 -14.63 2.77 6.40
CA VAL A 85 -13.37 2.79 7.13
C VAL A 85 -12.39 3.67 6.35
N ASN A 86 -11.78 4.63 7.03
CA ASN A 86 -10.69 5.44 6.50
C ASN A 86 -9.45 5.24 7.37
N LEU A 87 -8.39 4.70 6.78
CA LEU A 87 -7.08 4.62 7.42
C LEU A 87 -6.18 5.65 6.76
N GLN A 88 -5.58 6.53 7.55
CA GLN A 88 -4.61 7.51 7.05
C GLN A 88 -3.24 7.16 7.59
N GLY A 89 -2.24 7.23 6.72
CA GLY A 89 -0.86 6.92 7.09
C GLY A 89 0.14 7.51 6.14
N ILE A 90 1.41 7.33 6.49
CA ILE A 90 2.56 7.67 5.66
C ILE A 90 3.16 6.35 5.19
N ILE A 91 3.42 6.25 3.90
CA ILE A 91 4.18 5.16 3.30
C ILE A 91 5.56 5.72 2.98
N THR A 92 6.60 5.06 3.50
CA THR A 92 7.99 5.41 3.23
C THR A 92 8.65 4.26 2.48
N LEU A 93 9.32 4.61 1.37
CA LEU A 93 10.15 3.73 0.57
C LEU A 93 11.60 4.18 0.79
N GLU A 94 12.44 3.28 1.27
CA GLU A 94 13.88 3.48 1.39
C GLU A 94 14.56 2.68 0.28
N PHE A 95 15.35 3.37 -0.53
CA PHE A 95 16.11 2.77 -1.62
C PHE A 95 17.54 2.58 -1.11
N ASN A 96 17.99 1.33 -1.07
CA ASN A 96 19.37 1.04 -0.75
C ASN A 96 20.22 1.32 -1.99
N ASP A 97 21.26 2.15 -1.82
CA ASP A 97 22.33 2.29 -2.80
C ASP A 97 23.11 0.95 -2.81
N GLN A 98 22.72 0.04 -3.70
CA GLN A 98 23.53 -1.15 -4.02
C GLN A 98 24.70 -0.74 -4.91
#